data_AF-A0A1A8JC91-F1
#
_entry.id   AF-A0A1A8JC91-F1
#
_cell.length_a   1.000
_cell.length_b   1.000
_cell.length_c   1.000
_cell.angle_alpha   90.00
_cell.angle_beta   90.00
_cell.angle_gamma   90.00
#
_symmetry.space_group_name_H-M   'P 1'
#
loop_
_entity.id
_entity.type
_entity.pdbx_description
1 polymer ?
#
loop_
_entity_poly.entity_id
_entity_poly.type
_entity_poly.pdbx_seq_one_letter_code
_entity_poly.pdbx_strand_id
1 'polypeptide(L)'
;MTDADKFLYGDRSEVNNALAQADWASKKLVWVPTPSEKVGYEAGALKEEQGDECVVELSDSGKKVKVNKDDIQKMNPPKFSKVEDMAELTCLNEASVLHNLKERYYSGLI
;
A
#
# COMPACT_ATOMS: atom_id res chain seq x y z
N MET A 1 -24.88 15.59 -2.78
CA MET A 1 -23.49 15.79 -3.26
C MET A 1 -23.54 16.35 -4.65
N THR A 2 -22.90 17.50 -4.85
CA THR A 2 -22.62 18.06 -6.16
C THR A 2 -21.48 17.29 -6.82
N ASP A 3 -21.31 17.41 -8.13
CA ASP A 3 -20.21 16.75 -8.83
C ASP A 3 -18.84 17.29 -8.38
N ALA A 4 -18.79 18.53 -7.89
CA ALA A 4 -17.60 19.14 -7.31
C ALA A 4 -17.16 18.50 -5.99
N ASP A 5 -18.10 17.95 -5.20
CA ASP A 5 -17.80 17.36 -3.88
C ASP A 5 -16.87 16.14 -3.99
N LYS A 6 -16.88 15.44 -5.15
CA LYS A 6 -16.04 14.25 -5.39
C LYS A 6 -14.54 14.56 -5.48
N PHE A 7 -14.19 15.81 -5.78
CA PHE A 7 -12.79 16.25 -5.88
C PHE A 7 -12.24 16.78 -4.55
N LEU A 8 -13.10 16.97 -3.55
CA LEU A 8 -12.71 17.45 -2.23
C LEU A 8 -12.83 16.35 -1.16
N TYR A 9 -13.84 15.50 -1.29
CA TYR A 9 -14.12 14.43 -0.32
C TYR A 9 -13.91 13.06 -0.98
N GLY A 10 -12.95 12.30 -0.43
CA GLY A 10 -12.74 10.91 -0.86
C GLY A 10 -13.93 10.02 -0.54
N ASP A 11 -14.27 9.12 -1.45
CA ASP A 11 -15.30 8.11 -1.20
C ASP A 11 -14.83 7.13 -0.11
N ARG A 12 -15.47 7.17 1.06
CA ARG A 12 -15.14 6.30 2.20
C ARG A 12 -15.90 4.97 2.18
N SER A 13 -16.68 4.69 1.14
CA SER A 13 -17.42 3.41 1.02
C SER A 13 -16.48 2.20 0.97
N GLU A 14 -15.28 2.35 0.40
CA GLU A 14 -14.28 1.29 0.29
C GLU A 14 -13.61 0.94 1.64
N VAL A 15 -13.66 1.85 2.63
CA VAL A 15 -13.03 1.69 3.96
C VAL A 15 -13.62 0.50 4.73
N ASN A 16 -14.87 0.11 4.43
CA ASN A 16 -15.59 -0.99 5.08
C ASN A 16 -15.62 -2.29 4.27
N ASN A 17 -14.76 -2.43 3.26
CA ASN A 17 -14.69 -3.65 2.48
C ASN A 17 -14.06 -4.81 3.28
N ALA A 18 -14.91 -5.69 3.81
CA ALA A 18 -14.50 -6.85 4.58
C ALA A 18 -13.57 -7.82 3.82
N LEU A 19 -13.73 -7.92 2.49
CA LEU A 19 -12.88 -8.78 1.66
C LEU A 19 -11.45 -8.24 1.59
N ALA A 20 -11.30 -6.93 1.36
CA ALA A 20 -9.99 -6.28 1.34
C ALA A 20 -9.29 -6.38 2.71
N GLN A 21 -10.05 -6.21 3.80
CA GLN A 21 -9.53 -6.35 5.16
C GLN A 21 -9.09 -7.78 5.46
N ALA A 22 -9.86 -8.80 5.05
CA ALA A 22 -9.51 -10.20 5.22
C ALA A 22 -8.28 -10.58 4.39
N ASP A 23 -8.19 -10.10 3.15
CA ASP A 23 -7.05 -10.36 2.28
C ASP A 23 -5.75 -9.79 2.86
N TRP A 24 -5.78 -8.53 3.30
CA TRP A 24 -4.65 -7.89 3.98
C TRP A 24 -4.22 -8.64 5.24
N ALA A 25 -5.19 -9.05 6.08
CA ALA A 25 -4.90 -9.78 7.31
C ALA A 25 -4.26 -11.15 7.06
N SER A 26 -4.57 -11.80 5.93
CA SER A 26 -4.08 -13.14 5.60
C SER A 26 -2.71 -13.17 4.92
N LYS A 27 -2.31 -12.10 4.20
CA LYS A 27 -1.16 -12.13 3.27
C LYS A 27 0.13 -11.49 3.77
N LYS A 28 0.18 -10.95 5.00
CA LYS A 28 1.34 -10.21 5.53
C LYS A 28 1.93 -9.25 4.48
N LEU A 29 1.09 -8.34 4.00
CA LEU A 29 1.45 -7.45 2.90
C LEU A 29 2.56 -6.47 3.30
N VAL A 30 3.51 -6.28 2.40
CA VAL A 30 4.68 -5.40 2.52
C VAL A 30 4.90 -4.62 1.22
N TRP A 31 5.55 -3.47 1.33
CA TRP A 31 6.06 -2.72 0.20
C TRP A 31 7.48 -3.17 -0.11
N VAL A 32 7.75 -3.44 -1.38
CA VAL A 32 9.04 -3.86 -1.92
C VAL A 32 9.56 -2.74 -2.83
N PRO A 33 10.81 -2.27 -2.64
CA PRO A 33 11.40 -1.29 -3.55
C PRO A 33 11.57 -1.91 -4.94
N THR A 34 11.21 -1.15 -5.97
CA THR A 34 11.34 -1.57 -7.35
C THR A 34 12.49 -0.82 -8.02
N PRO A 35 13.26 -1.45 -8.92
CA PRO A 35 14.27 -0.76 -9.73
C PRO A 35 13.66 0.26 -10.70
N SER A 36 12.34 0.21 -10.92
CA SER A 36 11.62 1.11 -11.80
C SER A 36 11.31 2.41 -11.09
N GLU A 37 11.96 3.50 -11.51
CA GLU A 37 11.70 4.86 -11.00
C GLU A 37 10.25 5.31 -11.20
N LYS A 38 9.48 4.65 -12.08
CA LYS A 38 8.07 5.00 -12.34
C LYS A 38 7.13 4.68 -11.19
N VAL A 39 7.46 3.66 -10.39
CA VAL A 39 6.56 3.16 -9.33
C VAL A 39 7.19 3.35 -7.95
N GLY A 40 8.52 3.25 -7.84
CA GLY A 40 9.25 3.36 -6.58
C GLY A 40 9.09 2.12 -5.72
N TYR A 41 7.85 1.81 -5.30
CA TYR A 41 7.50 0.68 -4.45
C TYR A 41 6.31 -0.10 -4.99
N GLU A 42 6.35 -1.43 -4.87
CA GLU A 42 5.27 -2.35 -5.27
C GLU A 42 4.78 -3.17 -4.06
N ALA A 43 3.49 -3.50 -4.03
CA ALA A 43 2.94 -4.34 -2.97
C ALA A 43 3.30 -5.82 -3.18
N GLY A 44 3.63 -6.53 -2.12
CA GLY A 44 3.90 -7.96 -2.15
C GLY A 44 3.50 -8.67 -0.86
N ALA A 45 3.30 -9.98 -0.97
CA ALA A 45 2.99 -10.86 0.15
C ALA A 45 4.26 -11.57 0.64
N LEU A 46 4.63 -11.36 1.91
CA LEU A 46 5.76 -12.05 2.52
C LEU A 46 5.46 -13.55 2.64
N LYS A 47 6.26 -14.40 2.00
CA LYS A 47 6.08 -15.86 1.99
C LYS A 47 7.02 -16.57 2.95
N GLU A 48 8.31 -16.21 2.91
CA GLU A 48 9.34 -16.86 3.70
C GLU A 48 10.37 -15.86 4.20
N GLU A 49 10.98 -16.18 5.33
CA GLU A 49 12.07 -15.43 5.93
C GLU A 49 13.28 -16.35 6.08
N GLN A 50 14.42 -15.97 5.49
CA GLN A 50 15.64 -16.77 5.42
C GLN A 50 16.83 -15.92 5.87
N GLY A 51 17.15 -15.95 7.17
CA GLY A 51 18.21 -15.11 7.74
C GLY A 51 17.90 -13.63 7.59
N ASP A 52 18.77 -12.91 6.86
CA ASP A 52 18.66 -11.47 6.58
C ASP A 52 17.84 -11.17 5.31
N GLU A 53 17.46 -12.20 4.56
CA GLU A 53 16.63 -12.07 3.36
C GLU A 53 15.22 -12.62 3.58
N CYS A 54 14.30 -12.21 2.72
CA CYS A 54 12.95 -12.73 2.65
C CYS A 54 12.52 -13.00 1.21
N VAL A 55 11.58 -13.93 1.05
CA VAL A 55 10.92 -14.20 -0.23
C VAL A 55 9.56 -13.52 -0.21
N VAL A 56 9.38 -12.57 -1.13
CA VAL A 56 8.13 -11.83 -1.31
C VAL A 56 7.53 -12.19 -2.66
N GLU A 57 6.23 -12.45 -2.69
CA GLU A 57 5.48 -12.63 -3.93
C GLU A 57 4.83 -11.31 -4.31
N LEU A 58 5.27 -10.73 -5.43
CA LEU A 58 4.77 -9.45 -5.94
C LEU A 58 3.29 -9.56 -6.33
N SER A 59 2.48 -8.56 -5.96
CA SER A 59 1.03 -8.62 -6.14
C SER A 59 0.61 -8.46 -7.60
N ASP A 60 1.32 -7.64 -8.39
CA ASP A 60 0.94 -7.36 -9.77
C ASP A 60 1.36 -8.49 -10.71
N SER A 61 2.56 -9.03 -10.52
CA SER A 61 3.14 -10.04 -11.41
C SER A 61 3.03 -11.48 -10.89
N GLY A 62 2.73 -11.69 -9.60
CA GLY A 62 2.80 -12.99 -8.94
C GLY A 62 4.21 -13.57 -8.83
N LYS A 63 5.24 -12.81 -9.25
CA LYS A 63 6.63 -13.26 -9.24
C LYS A 63 7.17 -13.30 -7.82
N LYS A 64 7.86 -14.37 -7.45
CA LYS A 64 8.63 -14.43 -6.21
C LYS A 64 9.99 -13.78 -6.39
N VAL A 65 10.31 -12.84 -5.50
CA VAL A 65 11.57 -12.12 -5.45
C VAL A 65 12.21 -12.29 -4.09
N LYS A 66 13.54 -12.24 -4.05
CA LYS A 66 14.33 -12.29 -2.83
C LYS A 66 14.82 -10.88 -2.51
N VAL A 67 14.56 -10.42 -1.30
CA VAL A 67 14.81 -9.03 -0.89
C VAL A 67 15.37 -9.04 0.53
N ASN A 68 16.26 -8.09 0.85
CA ASN A 68 16.72 -7.92 2.22
C ASN A 68 15.52 -7.52 3.12
N LYS A 69 15.49 -8.03 4.35
CA LYS A 69 14.42 -7.70 5.31
C LYS A 69 14.41 -6.22 5.72
N ASP A 70 15.55 -5.54 5.65
CA ASP A 70 15.67 -4.13 5.98
C ASP A 70 15.15 -3.22 4.84
N ASP A 71 15.06 -3.74 3.63
CA ASP A 71 14.59 -3.01 2.45
C ASP A 71 13.06 -3.04 2.29
N ILE A 72 12.37 -4.00 2.92
CA ILE A 72 10.91 -4.10 2.86
C ILE A 72 10.24 -3.16 3.88
N GLN A 73 9.14 -2.52 3.50
CA GLN A 73 8.39 -1.64 4.39
C GLN A 73 7.01 -2.21 4.72
N LYS A 74 6.54 -2.04 5.96
CA LYS A 74 5.21 -2.54 6.37
C LYS A 74 4.10 -1.81 5.61
N MET A 75 3.11 -2.56 5.14
CA MET A 75 1.94 -1.98 4.47
C MET A 75 0.82 -1.66 5.46
N ASN A 76 0.23 -0.48 5.34
CA ASN A 76 -0.94 -0.10 6.13
C ASN A 76 -2.19 -0.91 5.70
N PRO A 77 -3.13 -1.19 6.63
CA PRO A 77 -4.42 -1.77 6.29
C PRO A 77 -5.20 -0.94 5.24
N PRO A 78 -6.07 -1.58 4.42
CA PRO A 78 -6.86 -0.89 3.39
C PRO A 78 -7.73 0.27 3.90
N LYS A 79 -8.15 0.22 5.17
CA LYS A 79 -8.89 1.33 5.81
C LYS A 79 -8.13 2.66 5.88
N PHE A 80 -6.82 2.63 5.64
CA PHE A 80 -5.96 3.81 5.58
C PHE A 80 -5.70 4.29 4.13
N SER A 81 -6.47 3.79 3.17
CA SER A 81 -6.41 4.31 1.80
C SER A 81 -6.97 5.73 1.72
N LYS A 82 -6.27 6.61 1.00
CA LYS A 82 -6.65 8.02 0.74
C LYS A 82 -6.91 8.86 1.98
N VAL A 83 -6.22 8.58 3.09
CA VAL A 83 -6.33 9.37 4.32
C VAL A 83 -5.99 10.84 4.05
N GLU A 84 -6.73 11.74 4.70
CA GLU A 84 -6.52 13.19 4.61
C GLU A 84 -5.31 13.61 5.43
N ASP A 85 -5.15 13.03 6.63
CA ASP A 85 -3.97 13.22 7.48
C ASP A 85 -3.09 11.97 7.44
N MET A 86 -1.91 12.09 6.84
CA MET A 86 -0.95 10.98 6.76
C MET A 86 -0.30 10.65 8.11
N ALA A 87 -0.41 11.53 9.12
CA ALA A 87 0.01 11.20 10.48
C ALA A 87 -0.88 10.11 11.11
N GLU A 88 -2.08 9.85 10.56
CA GLU A 88 -2.95 8.77 11.01
C GLU A 88 -2.50 7.37 10.53
N LEU A 89 -1.53 7.29 9.61
CA LEU A 89 -1.01 6.01 9.13
C LEU A 89 -0.33 5.24 10.28
N THR A 90 -0.69 3.97 10.47
CA THR A 90 -0.04 3.10 11.47
C THR A 90 1.44 2.89 11.18
N CYS A 91 1.79 2.73 9.90
CA CYS A 91 3.14 2.59 9.40
C CYS A 91 3.50 3.85 8.60
N LEU A 92 4.17 4.80 9.24
CA LEU A 92 4.65 6.01 8.58
C LEU A 92 6.00 5.74 7.93
N ASN A 93 5.96 5.28 6.68
CA ASN A 93 7.14 4.99 5.86
C ASN A 93 7.00 5.61 4.47
N GLU A 94 8.12 5.72 3.76
CA GLU A 94 8.18 6.39 2.46
C GLU A 94 7.19 5.78 1.46
N ALA A 95 7.11 4.45 1.41
CA ALA A 95 6.22 3.75 0.50
C ALA A 95 4.74 4.05 0.78
N SER A 96 4.34 4.09 2.05
CA SER A 96 2.95 4.37 2.44
C SER A 96 2.55 5.81 2.18
N VAL A 97 3.45 6.76 2.43
CA VAL A 97 3.24 8.19 2.12
C VAL A 97 3.10 8.38 0.61
N LEU A 98 4.04 7.81 -0.17
CA LEU A 98 3.99 7.87 -1.63
C LEU A 98 2.70 7.25 -2.18
N HIS A 99 2.31 6.08 -1.67
CA HIS A 99 1.09 5.40 -2.08
C HIS A 99 -0.16 6.25 -1.80
N ASN A 100 -0.27 6.82 -0.59
CA ASN A 100 -1.41 7.67 -0.26
C ASN A 100 -1.50 8.92 -1.15
N LEU A 101 -0.37 9.60 -1.38
CA LEU A 101 -0.31 10.76 -2.27
C LEU A 101 -0.69 10.39 -3.71
N LYS A 102 -0.18 9.28 -4.22
CA LYS A 102 -0.48 8.77 -5.57
C LYS A 102 -1.96 8.47 -5.74
N GLU A 103 -2.57 7.77 -4.80
CA GLU A 103 -4.00 7.41 -4.82
C GLU A 103 -4.90 8.65 -4.75
N ARG A 104 -4.56 9.63 -3.90
CA ARG A 104 -5.27 10.90 -3.82
C ARG A 104 -5.15 11.70 -5.11
N TYR A 105 -3.94 11.80 -5.66
CA TYR A 105 -3.67 12.49 -6.92
C TYR A 105 -4.50 11.93 -8.08
N TYR A 106 -4.50 10.60 -8.28
CA TYR A 106 -5.29 9.98 -9.33
C TYR A 106 -6.81 10.04 -9.10
N SER A 107 -7.23 10.25 -7.85
CA SER A 107 -8.63 10.50 -7.51
C SER A 107 -9.03 11.98 -7.61
N GLY A 108 -8.10 12.87 -7.97
CA GLY A 108 -8.34 14.31 -8.06
C GLY A 108 -8.44 15.02 -6.71
N LEU A 109 -7.96 14.40 -5.63
CA LEU A 109 -8.00 14.91 -4.25
C LEU A 109 -6.70 15.68 -3.91
N ILE A 110 -6.44 16.77 -4.61
CA ILE A 110 -5.24 17.62 -4.48
C ILE A 110 -5.51 18.96 -3.80
#